data_AF-A0A6B0SPV0-F1
#
_entry.id   AF-A0A6B0SPV0-F1
#
_cell.length_a   1.000
_cell.length_b   1.000
_cell.length_c   1.000
_cell.angle_alpha   90.00
_cell.angle_beta   90.00
_cell.angle_gamma   90.00
#
_symmetry.space_group_name_H-M   'P 1'
#
loop_
_entity.id
_entity.type
_entity.pdbx_description
1 polymer ?
#
loop_
_entity_poly.entity_id
_entity_poly.type
_entity_poly.pdbx_seq_one_letter_code
_entity_poly.pdbx_strand_id
1 'polypeptide(L)'
;MEYDPGPVPDSVDWYGRQGQEPTIVSISDIHGYLDAARNALTAVGETDVYSPVVTTDEEGRLHWADNDYLLVINGDLIDRGPDNRACLELLTRLAEEAPPGRIRYHLGNHEMAVLFPNRFRWPGVFSIELDRDLRRAFVTHVAAGRITAAFDGYRYTYAHAGSTDSFDVTTVNESVRTAGGKLRAMFEDGQYDDDHLDILPEHETVFGIGEGGGRGPSAGLLWMDFKHMTADAPPQIVGHSRHQEPTRTGQVVCENVIRTNLGSPGGEAVLLERPDELAAVVNTPAGARVRTMDAD
;
A
#
# COMPACT_ATOMS: atom_id res chain seq x y z
N MET A 1 9.51 8.96 -11.93
CA MET A 1 9.66 7.97 -10.84
C MET A 1 10.50 6.83 -11.38
N GLU A 2 11.71 6.68 -10.86
CA GLU A 2 12.59 5.54 -11.16
C GLU A 2 12.39 4.55 -10.00
N TYR A 3 11.43 3.64 -10.13
CA TYR A 3 11.14 2.66 -9.10
C TYR A 3 11.46 1.29 -9.64
N ASP A 4 12.45 0.63 -9.05
CA ASP A 4 12.84 -0.73 -9.37
C ASP A 4 13.06 -1.52 -8.08
N PRO A 5 12.02 -2.23 -7.57
CA PRO A 5 12.15 -3.01 -6.36
C PRO A 5 12.88 -4.34 -6.58
N GLY A 6 13.36 -4.66 -7.78
CA GLY A 6 13.83 -6.00 -8.12
C GLY A 6 12.68 -7.01 -8.26
N PRO A 7 12.83 -8.28 -7.84
CA PRO A 7 11.78 -9.28 -7.93
C PRO A 7 10.52 -8.89 -7.14
N VAL A 8 9.35 -9.05 -7.77
CA VAL A 8 8.04 -8.75 -7.17
C VAL A 8 7.18 -10.02 -7.11
N PRO A 9 7.53 -11.06 -6.31
CA PRO A 9 6.72 -12.26 -6.18
C PRO A 9 5.40 -12.01 -5.44
N ASP A 10 4.37 -12.78 -5.77
CA ASP A 10 3.02 -12.64 -5.22
C ASP A 10 2.86 -13.13 -3.77
N SER A 11 3.83 -13.89 -3.24
CA SER A 11 3.74 -14.50 -1.91
C SER A 11 5.07 -14.52 -1.16
N VAL A 12 5.00 -14.47 0.17
CA VAL A 12 6.14 -14.64 1.09
C VAL A 12 6.84 -15.99 0.92
N ASP A 13 6.15 -17.00 0.41
CA ASP A 13 6.72 -18.32 0.11
C ASP A 13 7.91 -18.26 -0.86
N TRP A 14 7.99 -17.23 -1.70
CA TRP A 14 9.15 -17.03 -2.58
C TRP A 14 10.45 -16.83 -1.79
N TYR A 15 10.40 -16.15 -0.65
CA TYR A 15 11.54 -15.99 0.26
C TYR A 15 11.82 -17.28 1.02
N GLY A 16 10.77 -17.98 1.48
CA GLY A 16 10.88 -19.28 2.15
C GLY A 16 11.59 -20.33 1.30
N ARG A 17 11.29 -20.39 -0.01
CA ARG A 17 11.99 -21.26 -0.98
C ARG A 17 13.49 -20.96 -1.14
N GLN A 18 13.92 -19.78 -0.71
CA GLN A 18 15.32 -19.36 -0.68
C GLN A 18 15.95 -19.45 0.72
N GLY A 19 15.25 -20.07 1.69
CA GLY A 19 15.71 -20.20 3.07
C GLY A 19 15.67 -18.87 3.85
N GLN A 20 14.85 -17.92 3.42
CA GLN A 20 14.64 -16.64 4.09
C GLN A 20 13.26 -16.61 4.75
N GLU A 21 13.16 -15.98 5.92
CA GLU A 21 11.90 -15.81 6.65
C GLU A 21 11.79 -14.36 7.13
N PRO A 22 11.55 -13.41 6.20
CA PRO A 22 11.55 -12.00 6.53
C PRO A 22 10.33 -11.61 7.37
N THR A 23 10.53 -10.82 8.44
CA THR A 23 9.39 -10.16 9.08
C THR A 23 8.78 -9.16 8.10
N ILE A 24 7.47 -9.27 7.87
CA ILE A 24 6.74 -8.34 7.00
C ILE A 24 6.37 -7.13 7.83
N VAL A 25 6.73 -5.94 7.37
CA VAL A 25 6.33 -4.66 7.95
C VAL A 25 5.38 -3.99 6.97
N SER A 26 4.24 -3.51 7.45
CA SER A 26 3.23 -2.89 6.59
C SER A 26 2.76 -1.54 7.12
N ILE A 27 2.46 -0.66 6.17
CA ILE A 27 1.95 0.69 6.38
C ILE A 27 1.04 1.05 5.20
N SER A 28 -0.05 1.74 5.46
CA SER A 28 -1.02 2.14 4.44
C SER A 28 -1.41 3.61 4.57
N ASP A 29 -1.98 4.17 3.49
CA ASP A 29 -2.61 5.50 3.45
C ASP A 29 -1.70 6.64 3.98
N ILE A 30 -0.43 6.64 3.56
CA ILE A 30 0.54 7.70 3.89
C ILE A 30 0.06 9.05 3.38
N HIS A 31 -0.58 9.09 2.21
CA HIS A 31 -1.24 10.27 1.68
C HIS A 31 -0.36 11.53 1.70
N GLY A 32 0.89 11.43 1.25
CA GLY A 32 1.79 12.58 1.21
C GLY A 32 2.13 13.19 2.58
N TYR A 33 1.82 12.54 3.71
CA TYR A 33 2.21 12.97 5.05
C TYR A 33 3.55 12.32 5.42
N LEU A 34 4.64 12.82 4.81
CA LEU A 34 5.96 12.23 4.95
C LEU A 34 6.43 12.14 6.41
N ASP A 35 6.19 13.17 7.21
CA ASP A 35 6.58 13.16 8.63
C ASP A 35 5.84 12.09 9.43
N ALA A 36 4.56 11.83 9.13
CA ALA A 36 3.79 10.78 9.79
C ALA A 36 4.31 9.38 9.39
N ALA A 37 4.65 9.18 8.11
CA ALA A 37 5.32 7.95 7.67
C ALA A 37 6.69 7.78 8.34
N ARG A 38 7.45 8.87 8.51
CA ARG A 38 8.73 8.85 9.22
C ARG A 38 8.53 8.36 10.66
N ASN A 39 7.62 8.98 11.39
CA ASN A 39 7.30 8.63 12.77
C ASN A 39 6.90 7.15 12.90
N ALA A 40 6.04 6.65 12.00
CA ALA A 40 5.59 5.27 12.01
C ALA A 40 6.74 4.27 11.80
N LEU A 41 7.60 4.52 10.81
CA LEU A 41 8.69 3.63 10.44
C LEU A 41 9.84 3.65 11.46
N THR A 42 10.19 4.80 12.03
CA THR A 42 11.25 4.89 13.04
C THR A 42 10.81 4.32 14.38
N ALA A 43 9.52 4.39 14.72
CA ALA A 43 8.98 3.85 15.98
C ALA A 43 9.31 2.37 16.19
N VAL A 44 9.47 1.57 15.12
CA VAL A 44 9.86 0.16 15.22
C VAL A 44 11.19 -0.01 15.96
N GLY A 45 12.18 0.83 15.62
CA GLY A 45 13.51 0.80 16.22
C GLY A 45 13.60 1.44 17.61
N GLU A 46 12.52 2.07 18.09
CA GLU A 46 12.44 2.59 19.45
C GLU A 46 12.03 1.52 20.47
N THR A 47 11.57 0.35 19.98
CA THR A 47 11.20 -0.79 20.82
C THR A 47 12.43 -1.66 21.09
N ASP A 48 12.40 -2.43 22.18
CA ASP A 48 13.40 -3.46 22.48
C ASP A 48 13.08 -4.82 21.82
N VAL A 49 11.97 -4.90 21.09
CA VAL A 49 11.43 -6.13 20.47
C VAL A 49 11.88 -6.28 19.02
N TYR A 50 11.97 -5.17 18.28
CA TYR A 50 12.27 -5.17 16.85
C TYR A 50 13.48 -4.29 16.54
N SER A 51 14.27 -4.72 15.57
CA SER A 51 15.33 -3.88 15.00
C SER A 51 14.71 -2.72 14.21
N PRO A 52 15.43 -1.60 14.01
CA PRO A 52 14.94 -0.52 13.16
C PRO A 52 14.67 -0.99 11.73
N VAL A 53 13.53 -0.58 11.16
CA VAL A 53 13.22 -0.78 9.72
C VAL A 53 14.04 0.17 8.87
N VAL A 54 14.14 1.40 9.35
CA VAL A 54 14.84 2.51 8.72
C VAL A 54 15.73 3.20 9.74
N THR A 55 16.81 3.81 9.26
CA THR A 55 17.62 4.76 10.00
C THR A 55 17.36 6.17 9.49
N THR A 56 17.77 7.18 10.26
CA THR A 56 17.65 8.59 9.87
C THR A 56 19.05 9.20 9.77
N ASP A 57 19.36 9.89 8.67
CA ASP A 57 20.61 10.63 8.52
C ASP A 57 20.60 11.99 9.23
N GLU A 58 21.70 12.74 9.15
CA GLU A 58 21.85 14.05 9.78
C GLU A 58 20.85 15.09 9.23
N GLU A 59 20.40 14.92 7.97
CA GLU A 59 19.40 15.76 7.32
C GLU A 59 17.95 15.32 7.61
N GLY A 60 17.73 14.29 8.43
CA GLY A 60 16.38 13.81 8.76
C GLY A 60 15.76 12.93 7.67
N ARG A 61 16.53 12.44 6.71
CA ARG A 61 16.06 11.55 5.64
C ARG A 61 16.13 10.11 6.10
N LEU A 62 15.12 9.33 5.72
CA LEU A 62 15.09 7.91 6.00
C LEU A 62 15.94 7.11 5.02
N HIS A 63 16.62 6.11 5.55
CA HIS A 63 17.44 5.14 4.83
C HIS A 63 17.09 3.73 5.28
N TRP A 64 17.25 2.74 4.40
CA TRP A 64 17.12 1.33 4.79
C TRP A 64 18.13 0.99 5.90
N ALA A 65 17.71 0.23 6.91
CA ALA A 65 18.55 -0.06 8.08
C ALA A 65 19.37 -1.35 7.95
N ASP A 66 19.68 -1.80 6.73
CA ASP A 66 20.43 -3.03 6.44
C ASP A 66 19.87 -4.29 7.13
N ASN A 67 18.54 -4.38 7.26
CA ASN A 67 17.84 -5.51 7.87
C ASN A 67 17.25 -6.47 6.81
N ASP A 68 16.62 -7.55 7.28
CA ASP A 68 15.94 -8.57 6.50
C ASP A 68 14.41 -8.46 6.57
N TYR A 69 13.86 -7.25 6.71
CA TYR A 69 12.42 -7.03 6.60
C TYR A 69 11.93 -7.01 5.16
N LEU A 70 10.63 -7.22 5.01
CA LEU A 70 9.87 -6.97 3.78
C LEU A 70 8.90 -5.82 4.08
N LEU A 71 9.13 -4.63 3.50
CA LEU A 71 8.23 -3.49 3.69
C LEU A 71 7.13 -3.48 2.62
N VAL A 72 5.87 -3.48 3.05
CA VAL A 72 4.69 -3.35 2.21
C VAL A 72 4.04 -1.98 2.43
N ILE A 73 4.09 -1.12 1.42
CA ILE A 73 3.29 0.10 1.36
C ILE A 73 1.95 -0.26 0.71
N ASN A 74 0.91 -0.42 1.52
CA ASN A 74 -0.36 -1.01 1.12
C ASN A 74 -1.34 0.03 0.52
N GLY A 75 -0.88 0.77 -0.49
CA GLY A 75 -1.68 1.75 -1.22
C GLY A 75 -1.76 3.15 -0.59
N ASP A 76 -2.30 4.08 -1.37
CA ASP A 76 -2.56 5.47 -1.01
C ASP A 76 -1.32 6.20 -0.43
N LEU A 77 -0.19 6.04 -1.12
CA LEU A 77 1.05 6.75 -0.76
C LEU A 77 0.94 8.26 -1.02
N ILE A 78 0.15 8.62 -2.05
CA ILE A 78 -0.03 9.99 -2.53
C ILE A 78 -1.42 10.55 -2.20
N ASP A 79 -1.59 11.82 -2.55
CA ASP A 79 -2.71 12.72 -2.33
C ASP A 79 -2.95 13.16 -0.88
N ARG A 80 -3.73 14.24 -0.71
CA ARG A 80 -4.15 14.88 0.56
C ARG A 80 -3.05 15.65 1.28
N GLY A 81 -1.91 15.03 1.56
CA GLY A 81 -0.80 15.65 2.28
C GLY A 81 0.07 16.52 1.37
N PRO A 82 0.97 17.32 1.96
CA PRO A 82 1.78 18.29 1.22
C PRO A 82 2.94 17.65 0.43
N ASP A 83 3.45 16.49 0.84
CA ASP A 83 4.79 16.00 0.44
C ASP A 83 4.76 14.81 -0.54
N ASN A 84 3.77 14.78 -1.45
CA ASN A 84 3.54 13.66 -2.38
C ASN A 84 4.78 13.23 -3.18
N ARG A 85 5.54 14.19 -3.71
CA ARG A 85 6.78 13.89 -4.45
C ARG A 85 7.85 13.29 -3.54
N ALA A 86 8.00 13.83 -2.33
CA ALA A 86 8.97 13.32 -1.37
C ALA A 86 8.61 11.92 -0.85
N CYS A 87 7.31 11.58 -0.75
CA CYS A 87 6.86 10.21 -0.47
C CYS A 87 7.23 9.23 -1.60
N LEU A 88 7.09 9.63 -2.87
CA LEU A 88 7.54 8.81 -4.01
C LEU A 88 9.08 8.67 -4.04
N GLU A 89 9.81 9.74 -3.69
CA GLU A 89 11.27 9.71 -3.57
C GLU A 89 11.75 8.81 -2.42
N LEU A 90 11.03 8.80 -1.29
CA LEU A 90 11.28 7.86 -0.20
C LEU A 90 11.10 6.42 -0.67
N LEU A 91 9.99 6.10 -1.35
CA LEU A 91 9.74 4.78 -1.90
C LEU A 91 10.86 4.33 -2.85
N THR A 92 11.25 5.17 -3.81
CA THR A 92 12.35 4.87 -4.74
C THR A 92 13.64 4.60 -3.97
N ARG A 93 14.01 5.46 -3.02
CA ARG A 93 15.25 5.32 -2.27
C ARG A 93 15.29 4.04 -1.43
N LEU A 94 14.22 3.74 -0.71
CA LEU A 94 14.17 2.49 0.08
C LEU A 94 14.28 1.27 -0.83
N ALA A 95 13.70 1.31 -2.04
CA ALA A 95 13.80 0.22 -3.01
C ALA A 95 15.22 0.06 -3.58
N GLU A 96 15.96 1.16 -3.74
CA GLU A 96 17.36 1.16 -4.17
C GLU A 96 18.32 0.67 -3.08
N GLU A 97 18.06 1.00 -1.81
CA GLU A 97 18.95 0.68 -0.68
C GLU A 97 18.68 -0.71 -0.10
N ALA A 98 17.42 -1.15 -0.07
CA ALA A 98 17.07 -2.45 0.46
C ALA A 98 17.55 -3.60 -0.46
N PRO A 99 17.74 -4.82 0.06
CA PRO A 99 18.00 -5.97 -0.79
C PRO A 99 16.89 -6.14 -1.86
N PRO A 100 17.21 -6.62 -3.08
CA PRO A 100 16.21 -6.76 -4.13
C PRO A 100 15.00 -7.59 -3.68
N GLY A 101 13.82 -7.05 -3.96
CA GLY A 101 12.52 -7.62 -3.62
C GLY A 101 12.01 -7.25 -2.22
N ARG A 102 12.71 -6.44 -1.42
CA ARG A 102 12.30 -6.13 -0.04
C ARG A 102 11.34 -4.95 0.12
N ILE A 103 11.09 -4.18 -0.94
CA ILE A 103 10.13 -3.07 -0.91
C ILE A 103 8.98 -3.38 -1.86
N ARG A 104 7.75 -3.34 -1.34
CA ARG A 104 6.52 -3.52 -2.09
C ARG A 104 5.66 -2.27 -2.01
N TYR A 105 5.01 -1.98 -3.13
CA TYR A 105 4.10 -0.88 -3.25
C TYR A 105 2.84 -1.35 -3.97
N HIS A 106 1.71 -1.25 -3.26
CA HIS A 106 0.42 -1.60 -3.80
C HIS A 106 -0.30 -0.36 -4.34
N LEU A 107 -1.20 -0.57 -5.29
CA LEU A 107 -2.19 0.41 -5.69
C LEU A 107 -3.19 0.58 -4.54
N GLY A 108 -3.52 1.84 -4.22
CA GLY A 108 -4.76 2.22 -3.56
C GLY A 108 -5.70 2.94 -4.51
N ASN A 109 -6.79 3.48 -3.99
CA ASN A 109 -7.73 4.23 -4.83
C ASN A 109 -7.15 5.54 -5.36
N HIS A 110 -6.16 6.12 -4.68
CA HIS A 110 -5.49 7.32 -5.16
C HIS A 110 -4.49 7.01 -6.27
N GLU A 111 -3.85 5.83 -6.25
CA GLU A 111 -3.09 5.34 -7.41
C GLU A 111 -4.00 4.94 -8.58
N MET A 112 -5.20 4.42 -8.30
CA MET A 112 -6.23 4.23 -9.33
C MET A 112 -6.58 5.55 -10.03
N ALA A 113 -6.58 6.67 -9.32
CA ALA A 113 -6.78 8.00 -9.91
C ALA A 113 -5.61 8.49 -10.77
N VAL A 114 -4.40 7.96 -10.58
CA VAL A 114 -3.28 8.16 -11.51
C VAL A 114 -3.54 7.42 -12.83
N LEU A 115 -4.06 6.19 -12.75
CA LEU A 115 -4.34 5.34 -13.91
C LEU A 115 -5.56 5.83 -14.70
N PHE A 116 -6.59 6.31 -14.00
CA PHE A 116 -7.87 6.67 -14.58
C PHE A 116 -8.33 8.07 -14.13
N PRO A 117 -7.61 9.15 -14.46
CA PRO A 117 -7.90 10.48 -13.92
C PRO A 117 -9.32 10.96 -14.26
N ASN A 118 -9.80 10.73 -15.48
CA ASN A 118 -11.16 11.15 -15.90
C ASN A 118 -12.28 10.38 -15.19
N ARG A 119 -11.96 9.29 -14.48
CA ARG A 119 -12.92 8.55 -13.65
C ARG A 119 -13.34 9.35 -12.42
N PHE A 120 -12.46 10.23 -11.97
CA PHE A 120 -12.58 10.99 -10.74
C PHE A 120 -12.65 12.49 -11.05
N ARG A 121 -13.40 13.23 -10.22
CA ARG A 121 -13.53 14.69 -10.34
C ARG A 121 -12.96 15.35 -9.10
N TRP A 122 -11.67 15.11 -8.84
CA TRP A 122 -10.97 15.61 -7.66
C TRP A 122 -10.04 16.77 -8.04
N PRO A 123 -10.53 18.03 -8.02
CA PRO A 123 -9.70 19.19 -8.37
C PRO A 123 -8.62 19.43 -7.32
N GLY A 124 -7.42 19.88 -7.73
CA GLY A 124 -6.33 20.19 -6.80
C GLY A 124 -5.68 18.96 -6.17
N VAL A 125 -5.87 17.77 -6.75
CA VAL A 125 -5.37 16.50 -6.20
C VAL A 125 -4.18 16.01 -7.03
N PHE A 126 -3.11 15.62 -6.35
CA PHE A 126 -1.82 15.29 -6.96
C PHE A 126 -1.97 14.19 -8.03
N SER A 127 -2.72 13.11 -7.76
CA SER A 127 -3.01 12.00 -8.70
C SER A 127 -3.64 12.46 -10.03
N ILE A 128 -4.51 13.47 -9.96
CA ILE A 128 -5.22 14.04 -11.12
C ILE A 128 -4.36 15.05 -11.86
N GLU A 129 -3.56 15.83 -11.14
CA GLU A 129 -2.73 16.91 -11.69
C GLU A 129 -1.31 16.47 -12.04
N LEU A 130 -0.99 15.17 -11.94
CA LEU A 130 0.28 14.63 -12.39
C LEU A 130 0.62 15.12 -13.81
N ASP A 131 1.86 15.55 -13.98
CA ASP A 131 2.40 15.79 -15.30
C ASP A 131 2.40 14.49 -16.13
N ARG A 132 2.25 14.64 -17.45
CA ARG A 132 2.06 13.51 -18.38
C ARG A 132 3.21 12.51 -18.33
N ASP A 133 4.43 12.98 -18.12
CA ASP A 133 5.62 12.12 -18.07
C ASP A 133 5.65 11.27 -16.81
N LEU A 134 5.36 11.86 -15.64
CA LEU A 134 5.28 11.11 -14.40
C LEU A 134 4.12 10.11 -14.41
N ARG A 135 2.96 10.48 -14.97
CA ARG A 135 1.82 9.55 -15.15
C ARG A 135 2.18 8.38 -16.07
N ARG A 136 2.82 8.66 -17.21
CA ARG A 136 3.31 7.62 -18.12
C ARG A 136 4.32 6.69 -17.45
N ALA A 137 5.24 7.24 -16.65
CA ALA A 137 6.20 6.46 -15.87
C ALA A 137 5.49 5.55 -14.84
N PHE A 138 4.48 6.06 -14.14
CA PHE A 138 3.66 5.27 -13.21
C PHE A 138 2.96 4.11 -13.93
N VAL A 139 2.27 4.39 -15.04
CA VAL A 139 1.61 3.36 -15.87
C VAL A 139 2.61 2.32 -16.37
N THR A 140 3.83 2.74 -16.70
CA THR A 140 4.90 1.83 -17.13
C THR A 140 5.31 0.86 -16.02
N HIS A 141 5.39 1.33 -14.76
CA HIS A 141 5.69 0.46 -13.62
C HIS A 141 4.55 -0.51 -13.31
N VAL A 142 3.29 -0.08 -13.44
CA VAL A 142 2.13 -0.99 -13.33
C VAL A 142 2.16 -2.05 -14.44
N ALA A 143 2.40 -1.65 -15.70
CA ALA A 143 2.54 -2.56 -16.84
C ALA A 143 3.68 -3.57 -16.67
N ALA A 144 4.77 -3.17 -16.00
CA ALA A 144 5.89 -4.03 -15.68
C ALA A 144 5.62 -4.98 -14.49
N GLY A 145 4.51 -4.81 -13.78
CA GLY A 145 4.20 -5.55 -12.55
C GLY A 145 5.06 -5.15 -11.35
N ARG A 146 5.61 -3.93 -11.36
CA ARG A 146 6.39 -3.39 -10.23
C ARG A 146 5.50 -2.83 -9.12
N ILE A 147 4.32 -2.33 -9.49
CA ILE A 147 3.27 -1.86 -8.58
C ILE A 147 2.10 -2.83 -8.74
N THR A 148 1.71 -3.49 -7.65
CA THR A 148 0.73 -4.59 -7.62
C THR A 148 -0.54 -4.17 -6.88
N ALA A 149 -1.56 -5.03 -6.77
CA ALA A 149 -2.74 -4.74 -5.93
C ALA A 149 -2.76 -5.57 -4.64
N ALA A 150 -2.08 -6.72 -4.63
CA ALA A 150 -2.07 -7.59 -3.46
C ALA A 150 -0.76 -8.39 -3.30
N PHE A 151 -0.60 -8.97 -2.11
CA PHE A 151 0.51 -9.85 -1.74
C PHE A 151 0.07 -10.85 -0.66
N ASP A 152 0.42 -12.12 -0.79
CA ASP A 152 0.18 -13.13 0.24
C ASP A 152 1.32 -13.15 1.27
N GLY A 153 1.01 -12.75 2.50
CA GLY A 153 1.89 -12.90 3.67
C GLY A 153 1.91 -14.32 4.23
N TYR A 154 2.26 -14.44 5.50
CA TYR A 154 2.31 -15.74 6.17
C TYR A 154 0.92 -16.28 6.48
N ARG A 155 0.09 -15.43 7.09
CA ARG A 155 -1.27 -15.70 7.55
C ARG A 155 -2.29 -14.75 6.95
N TYR A 156 -1.85 -13.57 6.49
CA TYR A 156 -2.72 -12.52 5.95
C TYR A 156 -2.43 -12.22 4.49
N THR A 157 -3.47 -11.98 3.70
CA THR A 157 -3.33 -11.36 2.37
C THR A 157 -3.39 -9.84 2.50
N TYR A 158 -2.42 -9.14 1.92
CA TYR A 158 -2.35 -7.68 1.89
C TYR A 158 -3.04 -7.16 0.64
N ALA A 159 -3.98 -6.24 0.80
CA ALA A 159 -4.60 -5.47 -0.28
C ALA A 159 -5.11 -4.13 0.27
N HIS A 160 -5.27 -3.11 -0.57
CA HIS A 160 -5.56 -1.77 -0.06
C HIS A 160 -6.92 -1.64 0.64
N ALA A 161 -8.03 -2.03 0.02
CA ALA A 161 -9.35 -2.05 0.69
C ALA A 161 -9.80 -3.47 1.09
N GLY A 162 -9.25 -4.48 0.41
CA GLY A 162 -9.60 -5.89 0.60
C GLY A 162 -10.98 -6.25 0.06
N SER A 163 -11.45 -7.43 0.44
CA SER A 163 -12.72 -8.02 -0.01
C SER A 163 -13.33 -8.89 1.09
N THR A 164 -14.65 -9.02 1.10
CA THR A 164 -15.33 -10.02 1.97
C THR A 164 -15.10 -11.43 1.47
N ASP A 165 -14.94 -11.61 0.17
CA ASP A 165 -14.68 -12.89 -0.48
C ASP A 165 -13.18 -13.12 -0.66
N SER A 166 -12.77 -14.39 -0.69
CA SER A 166 -11.41 -14.78 -1.07
C SER A 166 -11.12 -14.41 -2.52
N PHE A 167 -9.89 -13.97 -2.77
CA PHE A 167 -9.36 -13.72 -4.11
C PHE A 167 -7.97 -14.35 -4.26
N ASP A 168 -7.60 -14.64 -5.49
CA ASP A 168 -6.27 -15.14 -5.83
C ASP A 168 -5.35 -13.97 -6.17
N VAL A 169 -4.25 -13.82 -5.41
CA VAL A 169 -3.30 -12.70 -5.56
C VAL A 169 -2.67 -12.67 -6.95
N THR A 170 -2.30 -13.83 -7.49
CA THR A 170 -1.68 -13.94 -8.82
C THR A 170 -2.63 -13.38 -9.88
N THR A 171 -3.88 -13.84 -9.89
CA THR A 171 -4.94 -13.40 -10.83
C THR A 171 -5.20 -11.90 -10.72
N VAL A 172 -5.26 -11.37 -9.49
CA VAL A 172 -5.46 -9.93 -9.24
C VAL A 172 -4.28 -9.11 -9.78
N ASN A 173 -3.05 -9.53 -9.51
CA ASN A 173 -1.85 -8.83 -9.97
C ASN A 173 -1.66 -8.95 -11.49
N GLU A 174 -2.06 -10.06 -12.11
CA GLU A 174 -2.12 -10.21 -13.57
C GLU A 174 -3.15 -9.27 -14.20
N SER A 175 -4.32 -9.11 -13.57
CA SER A 175 -5.36 -8.16 -13.99
C SER A 175 -4.83 -6.72 -13.97
N VAL A 176 -4.15 -6.32 -12.90
CA VAL A 176 -3.48 -5.01 -12.78
C VAL A 176 -2.43 -4.80 -13.85
N ARG A 177 -1.55 -5.79 -14.06
CA ARG A 177 -0.49 -5.74 -15.08
C ARG A 177 -1.07 -5.63 -16.48
N THR A 178 -2.13 -6.36 -16.77
CA THR A 178 -2.86 -6.32 -18.03
C THR A 178 -3.46 -4.93 -18.27
N ALA A 179 -4.13 -4.37 -17.27
CA ALA A 179 -4.65 -3.01 -17.35
C ALA A 179 -3.54 -1.99 -17.60
N GLY A 180 -2.44 -2.05 -16.85
CA GLY A 180 -1.27 -1.21 -17.05
C GLY A 180 -0.69 -1.33 -18.47
N GLY A 181 -0.61 -2.55 -19.00
CA GLY A 181 -0.16 -2.81 -20.38
C GLY A 181 -1.04 -2.14 -21.43
N LYS A 182 -2.37 -2.23 -21.29
CA LYS A 182 -3.33 -1.55 -22.17
C LYS A 182 -3.18 -0.03 -22.09
N LEU A 183 -3.09 0.53 -20.87
CA LEU A 183 -2.89 1.97 -20.66
C LEU A 183 -1.56 2.46 -21.25
N ARG A 184 -0.48 1.66 -21.15
CA ARG A 184 0.81 2.00 -21.74
C ARG A 184 0.74 2.04 -23.26
N ALA A 185 0.08 1.06 -23.88
CA ALA A 185 -0.16 1.06 -25.33
C ALA A 185 -0.96 2.30 -25.77
N MET A 186 -2.01 2.67 -25.03
CA MET A 186 -2.76 3.91 -25.30
C MET A 186 -1.90 5.18 -25.20
N PHE A 187 -0.89 5.22 -24.31
CA PHE A 187 0.07 6.31 -24.27
C PHE A 187 0.96 6.36 -25.53
N GLU A 188 1.39 5.20 -26.02
CA GLU A 188 2.22 5.05 -27.23
C GLU A 188 1.44 5.46 -28.48
N ASP A 189 0.14 5.12 -28.54
CA ASP A 189 -0.76 5.40 -29.67
C ASP A 189 -1.42 6.80 -29.60
N GLY A 190 -1.21 7.54 -28.50
CA GLY A 190 -1.77 8.88 -28.31
C GLY A 190 -3.27 8.90 -27.96
N GLN A 191 -3.83 7.75 -27.58
CA GLN A 191 -5.26 7.54 -27.26
C GLN A 191 -5.58 7.59 -25.77
N TYR A 192 -4.56 7.68 -24.91
CA TYR A 192 -4.74 7.59 -23.45
C TYR A 192 -5.82 8.53 -22.91
N ASP A 193 -5.83 9.81 -23.31
CA ASP A 193 -6.73 10.81 -22.72
C ASP A 193 -8.22 10.55 -23.05
N ASP A 194 -8.50 9.87 -24.16
CA ASP A 194 -9.84 9.59 -24.65
C ASP A 194 -10.35 8.21 -24.19
N ASP A 195 -9.48 7.19 -24.19
CA ASP A 195 -9.90 5.79 -24.15
C ASP A 195 -9.56 5.07 -22.83
N HIS A 196 -8.84 5.70 -21.88
CA HIS A 196 -8.34 4.99 -20.68
C HIS A 196 -9.44 4.36 -19.80
N LEU A 197 -10.68 4.84 -19.88
CA LEU A 197 -11.80 4.29 -19.11
C LEU A 197 -12.38 3.01 -19.71
N ASP A 198 -12.14 2.73 -20.98
CA ASP A 198 -12.77 1.63 -21.72
C ASP A 198 -12.36 0.26 -21.20
N ILE A 199 -11.23 0.17 -20.49
CA ILE A 199 -10.73 -1.09 -19.94
C ILE A 199 -11.34 -1.44 -18.58
N LEU A 200 -11.94 -0.47 -17.87
CA LEU A 200 -12.45 -0.68 -16.50
C LEU A 200 -13.44 -1.85 -16.36
N PRO A 201 -14.40 -2.07 -17.29
CA PRO A 201 -15.36 -3.17 -17.18
C PRO A 201 -14.72 -4.57 -17.13
N GLU A 202 -13.52 -4.74 -17.68
CA GLU A 202 -12.80 -6.02 -17.65
C GLU A 202 -12.02 -6.25 -16.34
N HIS A 203 -11.93 -5.22 -15.49
CA HIS A 203 -11.04 -5.19 -14.32
C HIS A 203 -11.78 -4.74 -13.04
N GLU A 204 -13.11 -4.93 -12.97
CA GLU A 204 -13.97 -4.45 -11.87
C GLU A 204 -13.63 -5.08 -10.51
N THR A 205 -13.09 -6.30 -10.46
CA THR A 205 -12.63 -6.92 -9.20
C THR A 205 -11.62 -6.03 -8.47
N VAL A 206 -10.75 -5.34 -9.22
CA VAL A 206 -9.73 -4.44 -8.64
C VAL A 206 -10.23 -2.99 -8.64
N PHE A 207 -10.67 -2.51 -9.80
CA PHE A 207 -10.95 -1.09 -10.04
C PHE A 207 -12.44 -0.72 -9.94
N GLY A 208 -13.31 -1.66 -9.58
CA GLY A 208 -14.74 -1.41 -9.42
C GLY A 208 -15.01 -0.46 -8.26
N ILE A 209 -15.91 0.50 -8.44
CA ILE A 209 -16.32 1.42 -7.36
C ILE A 209 -17.63 1.00 -6.65
N GLY A 210 -18.18 -0.14 -7.07
CA GLY A 210 -19.44 -0.69 -6.59
C GLY A 210 -20.68 0.08 -7.08
N GLU A 211 -21.85 -0.46 -6.73
CA GLU A 211 -23.13 0.15 -7.08
C GLU A 211 -23.27 1.56 -6.50
N GLY A 212 -23.83 2.48 -7.30
CA GLY A 212 -24.01 3.88 -6.90
C GLY A 212 -22.71 4.66 -6.65
N GLY A 213 -21.55 4.07 -6.94
CA GLY A 213 -20.23 4.64 -6.71
C GLY A 213 -19.84 4.86 -5.25
N GLY A 214 -20.51 4.17 -4.34
CA GLY A 214 -20.59 4.53 -2.93
C GLY A 214 -19.63 3.85 -1.96
N ARG A 215 -18.48 3.30 -2.42
CA ARG A 215 -17.58 2.49 -1.55
C ARG A 215 -18.35 1.33 -0.88
N GLY A 216 -19.36 0.81 -1.55
CA GLY A 216 -20.28 -0.21 -1.03
C GLY A 216 -19.68 -1.61 -0.99
N PRO A 217 -20.44 -2.63 -0.56
CA PRO A 217 -19.97 -4.01 -0.44
C PRO A 217 -19.62 -4.66 -1.79
N SER A 218 -20.09 -4.12 -2.91
CA SER A 218 -19.74 -4.58 -4.27
C SER A 218 -18.57 -3.82 -4.90
N ALA A 219 -17.90 -2.95 -4.14
CA ALA A 219 -16.72 -2.25 -4.61
C ALA A 219 -15.51 -3.20 -4.68
N GLY A 220 -14.59 -2.91 -5.59
CA GLY A 220 -13.38 -3.70 -5.81
C GLY A 220 -12.33 -3.51 -4.72
N LEU A 221 -11.22 -4.23 -4.88
CA LEU A 221 -10.13 -4.35 -3.91
C LEU A 221 -9.45 -3.04 -3.52
N LEU A 222 -9.64 -1.97 -4.30
CA LEU A 222 -9.08 -0.65 -4.01
C LEU A 222 -10.10 0.32 -3.36
N TRP A 223 -11.38 -0.05 -3.21
CA TRP A 223 -12.44 0.93 -3.01
C TRP A 223 -13.50 0.61 -1.94
N MET A 224 -13.60 -0.65 -1.48
CA MET A 224 -14.61 -1.05 -0.49
C MET A 224 -14.39 -0.39 0.89
N ASP A 225 -15.43 0.23 1.45
CA ASP A 225 -15.38 0.77 2.82
C ASP A 225 -15.36 -0.36 3.85
N PHE A 226 -14.44 -0.29 4.82
CA PHE A 226 -14.19 -1.33 5.82
C PHE A 226 -15.41 -1.65 6.68
N LYS A 227 -16.38 -0.72 6.80
CA LYS A 227 -17.66 -1.01 7.47
C LYS A 227 -18.48 -2.12 6.80
N HIS A 228 -18.16 -2.46 5.54
CA HIS A 228 -18.78 -3.55 4.80
C HIS A 228 -18.03 -4.88 4.95
N MET A 229 -16.85 -4.86 5.58
CA MET A 229 -16.09 -6.08 5.87
C MET A 229 -16.89 -6.98 6.82
N THR A 230 -16.96 -8.27 6.50
CA THR A 230 -17.71 -9.25 7.29
C THR A 230 -16.76 -10.04 8.20
N ALA A 231 -17.30 -10.58 9.30
CA ALA A 231 -16.48 -11.30 10.28
C ALA A 231 -15.93 -12.65 9.76
N ASP A 232 -16.56 -13.21 8.74
CA ASP A 232 -16.19 -14.46 8.06
C ASP A 232 -15.25 -14.24 6.86
N ALA A 233 -14.91 -12.98 6.55
CA ALA A 233 -13.93 -12.67 5.52
C ALA A 233 -12.57 -13.36 5.81
N PRO A 234 -11.85 -13.81 4.78
CA PRO A 234 -10.53 -14.43 4.96
C PRO A 234 -9.53 -13.44 5.57
N PRO A 235 -8.51 -13.92 6.29
CA PRO A 235 -7.51 -13.06 6.93
C PRO A 235 -6.86 -12.10 5.94
N GLN A 236 -6.96 -10.81 6.23
CA GLN A 236 -6.41 -9.75 5.38
C GLN A 236 -5.84 -8.61 6.21
N ILE A 237 -4.83 -7.94 5.68
CA ILE A 237 -4.36 -6.64 6.16
C ILE A 237 -4.71 -5.59 5.10
N VAL A 238 -5.48 -4.59 5.52
CA VAL A 238 -6.07 -3.57 4.65
C VAL A 238 -5.83 -2.16 5.16
N GLY A 239 -6.00 -1.16 4.30
CA GLY A 239 -6.04 0.25 4.61
C GLY A 239 -7.39 0.88 4.25
N HIS A 240 -7.35 1.99 3.51
CA HIS A 240 -8.48 2.69 2.87
C HIS A 240 -9.50 3.38 3.79
N SER A 241 -9.93 2.72 4.85
CA SER A 241 -10.90 3.25 5.81
C SER A 241 -10.19 3.73 7.06
N ARG A 242 -10.41 4.99 7.43
CA ARG A 242 -9.64 5.63 8.48
C ARG A 242 -10.09 5.15 9.86
N HIS A 243 -9.13 4.79 10.70
CA HIS A 243 -9.33 4.45 12.11
C HIS A 243 -8.38 5.26 13.01
N GLN A 244 -8.67 5.33 14.31
CA GLN A 244 -7.76 5.94 15.29
C GLN A 244 -6.60 5.02 15.64
N GLU A 245 -6.82 3.71 15.57
CA GLU A 245 -5.85 2.66 15.87
C GLU A 245 -6.09 1.48 14.92
N PRO A 246 -5.11 0.57 14.74
CA PRO A 246 -5.33 -0.61 13.92
C PRO A 246 -6.55 -1.37 14.43
N THR A 247 -7.53 -1.60 13.54
CA THR A 247 -8.88 -2.05 13.91
C THR A 247 -9.20 -3.37 13.24
N ARG A 248 -9.82 -4.30 13.96
CA ARG A 248 -10.12 -5.65 13.49
C ARG A 248 -11.62 -5.86 13.28
N THR A 249 -11.98 -6.52 12.19
CA THR A 249 -13.31 -7.10 11.95
C THR A 249 -13.13 -8.56 11.55
N GLY A 250 -13.51 -9.49 12.42
CA GLY A 250 -13.21 -10.91 12.22
C GLY A 250 -11.70 -11.15 12.08
N GLN A 251 -11.29 -11.73 10.94
CA GLN A 251 -9.89 -11.99 10.65
C GLN A 251 -9.17 -10.85 9.91
N VAL A 252 -9.88 -9.78 9.54
CA VAL A 252 -9.32 -8.65 8.79
C VAL A 252 -8.88 -7.54 9.72
N VAL A 253 -7.68 -7.00 9.51
CA VAL A 253 -7.13 -5.86 10.25
C VAL A 253 -6.94 -4.69 9.31
N CYS A 254 -7.52 -3.54 9.66
CA CYS A 254 -7.30 -2.27 8.99
C CYS A 254 -6.19 -1.47 9.69
N GLU A 255 -5.15 -1.06 8.95
CA GLU A 255 -3.98 -0.33 9.42
C GLU A 255 -3.97 1.17 9.08
N ASN A 256 -5.01 1.69 8.42
CA ASN A 256 -5.11 3.11 8.03
C ASN A 256 -5.40 4.01 9.23
N VAL A 257 -4.33 4.46 9.89
CA VAL A 257 -4.40 5.26 11.12
C VAL A 257 -3.86 6.68 11.00
N ILE A 258 -3.00 6.97 10.01
CA ILE A 258 -2.25 8.23 9.91
C ILE A 258 -3.20 9.44 9.93
N ARG A 259 -4.15 9.48 9.00
CA ARG A 259 -4.99 10.67 8.80
C ARG A 259 -5.95 10.98 9.96
N THR A 260 -6.33 9.99 10.75
CA THR A 260 -7.16 10.21 11.94
C THR A 260 -6.34 10.79 13.09
N ASN A 261 -5.05 10.47 13.14
CA ASN A 261 -4.14 10.89 14.20
C ASN A 261 -3.38 12.19 13.89
N LEU A 262 -3.52 12.76 12.70
CA LEU A 262 -2.87 14.03 12.34
C LEU A 262 -3.15 15.14 13.38
N GLY A 263 -2.08 15.78 13.83
CA GLY A 263 -2.13 16.84 14.84
C GLY A 263 -2.18 16.34 16.28
N SER A 264 -2.19 15.02 16.51
CA SER A 264 -2.00 14.41 17.83
C SER A 264 -0.54 13.97 18.00
N PRO A 265 0.01 14.00 19.23
CA PRO A 265 1.30 13.38 19.51
C PRO A 265 1.16 11.85 19.46
N GLY A 266 1.60 11.22 18.38
CA GLY A 266 1.54 9.77 18.17
C GLY A 266 0.24 9.29 17.52
N GLY A 267 0.07 7.97 17.51
CA GLY A 267 -1.05 7.25 16.88
C GLY A 267 -0.73 6.75 15.46
N GLU A 268 0.39 7.17 14.87
CA GLU A 268 0.93 6.49 13.71
C GLU A 268 1.38 5.07 14.09
N ALA A 269 1.17 4.11 13.20
CA ALA A 269 1.50 2.73 13.45
C ALA A 269 1.94 2.01 12.18
N VAL A 270 2.69 0.93 12.38
CA VAL A 270 2.94 -0.10 11.37
C VAL A 270 2.51 -1.45 11.92
N LEU A 271 2.12 -2.37 11.05
CA LEU A 271 1.90 -3.76 11.43
C LEU A 271 3.13 -4.61 11.09
N LEU A 272 3.43 -5.56 11.96
CA LEU A 272 4.50 -6.54 11.80
C LEU A 272 3.92 -7.94 11.82
N GLU A 273 4.18 -8.70 10.76
CA GLU A 273 3.75 -10.09 10.64
C GLU A 273 4.97 -11.02 10.58
N ARG A 274 4.91 -12.05 11.42
CA ARG A 274 5.78 -13.23 11.42
C ARG A 274 4.93 -14.49 11.22
N PRO A 275 5.52 -15.67 10.99
CA PRO A 275 4.75 -16.91 10.76
C PRO A 275 3.67 -17.19 11.81
N ASP A 276 3.90 -16.84 13.07
CA ASP A 276 3.05 -17.15 14.22
C ASP A 276 2.54 -15.91 14.97
N GLU A 277 2.87 -14.70 14.53
CA GLU A 277 2.59 -13.45 15.26
C GLU A 277 2.09 -12.35 14.33
N LEU A 278 1.13 -11.54 14.80
CA LEU A 278 0.82 -10.23 14.24
C LEU A 278 0.90 -9.22 15.37
N ALA A 279 1.66 -8.16 15.16
CA ALA A 279 1.80 -7.07 16.12
C ALA A 279 1.61 -5.72 15.45
N ALA A 280 1.24 -4.72 16.24
CA ALA A 280 1.29 -3.31 15.85
C ALA A 280 2.38 -2.63 16.67
N VAL A 281 3.29 -1.91 16.00
CA VAL A 281 4.11 -0.90 16.68
C VAL A 281 3.42 0.43 16.52
N VAL A 282 2.98 1.00 17.64
CA VAL A 282 2.23 2.26 17.68
C VAL A 282 3.11 3.32 18.32
N ASN A 283 3.32 4.43 17.61
CA ASN A 283 3.96 5.60 18.17
C ASN A 283 3.06 6.26 19.23
N THR A 284 3.63 6.69 20.35
CA THR A 284 2.86 7.34 21.44
C THR A 284 3.63 8.55 22.00
N PRO A 285 2.99 9.46 22.73
CA PRO A 285 3.69 10.57 23.40
C PRO A 285 4.81 10.11 24.36
N ALA A 286 4.75 8.87 24.83
CA ALA A 286 5.70 8.29 25.78
C ALA A 286 6.76 7.38 25.10
N GLY A 287 6.82 7.38 23.76
CA GLY A 287 7.64 6.46 22.96
C GLY A 287 6.81 5.33 22.35
N ALA A 288 7.40 4.63 21.37
CA ALA A 288 6.76 3.51 20.68
C ALA A 288 6.34 2.37 21.63
N ARG A 289 5.25 1.69 21.29
CA ARG A 289 4.76 0.50 22.02
C ARG A 289 4.39 -0.62 21.07
N VAL A 290 4.72 -1.85 21.45
CA VAL A 290 4.26 -3.06 20.78
C VAL A 290 2.92 -3.50 21.35
N ARG A 291 1.97 -3.81 20.47
CA ARG A 291 0.67 -4.40 20.79
C ARG A 291 0.46 -5.67 19.98
N THR A 292 0.26 -6.80 20.64
CA THR A 292 -0.16 -8.04 19.98
C THR A 292 -1.52 -7.86 19.33
N MET A 293 -1.66 -8.34 18.10
CA MET A 293 -2.84 -8.20 17.26
C MET A 293 -3.41 -9.56 16.85
N ASP A 294 -2.93 -10.68 17.40
CA ASP A 294 -3.47 -12.01 17.12
C ASP A 294 -4.97 -12.09 17.46
N ALA A 295 -5.71 -12.89 16.69
CA ALA A 295 -7.11 -13.15 16.98
C ALA A 295 -7.20 -14.09 18.19
N ASP A 296 -8.09 -13.76 19.14
CA ASP A 296 -8.46 -14.65 20.26
C ASP A 296 -9.13 -15.95 19.77
#